data_AF-A0A6J6UEU9-F1
#
_entry.id   AF-A0A6J6UEU9-F1
#
_cell.length_a   1.000
_cell.length_b   1.000
_cell.length_c   1.000
_cell.angle_alpha   90.00
_cell.angle_beta   90.00
_cell.angle_gamma   90.00
#
_symmetry.space_group_name_H-M   'P 1'
#
loop_
_entity.id
_entity.type
_entity.pdbx_description
1 polymer ?
#
loop_
_entity_poly.entity_id
_entity_poly.type
_entity_poly.pdbx_seq_one_letter_code
_entity_poly.pdbx_strand_id
1 'polypeptide(L)'
;MLATMLDASSTVTFSIETKHPTRYGAYVEESLVELLEYFGLLRPAKDGSSRVRLMSFSSLALRRMHKMAPGTPTVLLMGNLHLWRKSGWLPREVDIAGISIEALRKHPGYVAVSHAKGHQVHVWTVDQPADVALCVETGVDAIISNKPAMVREVLGIA
;
A
#
# COMPACT_ATOMS: atom_id res chain seq x y z
N MET A 1 18.01 3.84 10.02
CA MET A 1 17.45 4.57 8.87
C MET A 1 15.96 4.85 9.05
N LEU A 2 15.09 3.83 9.18
CA LEU A 2 13.63 4.07 9.36
C LEU A 2 13.31 4.94 10.59
N ALA A 3 13.88 4.62 11.77
CA ALA A 3 13.69 5.43 12.99
C ALA A 3 14.01 6.91 12.77
N THR A 4 15.15 7.20 12.12
CA THR A 4 15.57 8.58 11.78
C THR A 4 14.56 9.29 10.88
N MET A 5 13.96 8.59 9.91
CA MET A 5 12.94 9.17 9.02
C MET A 5 11.62 9.44 9.75
N LEU A 6 11.21 8.54 10.66
CA LEU A 6 10.02 8.71 11.48
C LEU A 6 10.15 9.90 12.43
N ASP A 7 11.35 10.11 12.98
CA ASP A 7 11.67 11.21 13.89
C ASP A 7 11.78 12.56 13.15
N ALA A 8 12.31 12.55 11.92
CA ALA A 8 12.56 13.77 11.15
C ALA A 8 11.28 14.51 10.70
N SER A 9 10.11 13.86 10.70
CA SER A 9 8.86 14.51 10.33
C SER A 9 7.64 13.90 11.01
N SER A 10 6.79 14.77 11.56
CA SER A 10 5.47 14.41 12.10
C SER A 10 4.35 14.44 11.05
N THR A 11 4.61 14.97 9.85
CA THR A 11 3.59 15.16 8.79
C THR A 11 3.75 14.18 7.63
N VAL A 12 4.95 13.65 7.39
CA VAL A 12 5.16 12.65 6.35
C VAL A 12 4.40 11.37 6.69
N THR A 13 3.71 10.84 5.69
CA THR A 13 3.07 9.52 5.71
C THR A 13 3.97 8.47 5.05
N PHE A 14 4.00 7.27 5.59
CA PHE A 14 4.90 6.20 5.16
C PHE A 14 4.14 5.01 4.58
N SER A 15 4.62 4.52 3.44
CA SER A 15 4.34 3.19 2.93
C SER A 15 5.57 2.31 3.20
N ILE A 16 5.43 1.31 4.07
CA ILE A 16 6.55 0.49 4.51
C ILE A 16 6.37 -0.93 4.02
N GLU A 17 7.26 -1.38 3.14
CA GLU A 17 7.24 -2.74 2.62
C GLU A 17 8.12 -3.67 3.46
N THR A 18 7.57 -4.82 3.86
CA THR A 18 8.36 -5.97 4.32
C THR A 18 8.55 -6.96 3.18
N LYS A 19 9.80 -7.34 2.92
CA LYS A 19 10.18 -8.29 1.87
C LYS A 19 10.23 -9.70 2.44
N HIS A 20 9.78 -10.70 1.67
CA HIS A 20 9.79 -12.11 2.06
C HIS A 20 10.17 -13.00 0.87
N PRO A 21 10.73 -14.20 1.11
CA PRO A 21 11.13 -14.73 2.42
C PRO A 21 12.36 -14.01 2.99
N THR A 22 12.53 -14.05 4.32
CA THR A 22 13.74 -13.57 4.99
C THR A 22 14.29 -14.66 5.90
N ARG A 23 15.60 -14.63 6.18
CA ARG A 23 16.22 -15.53 7.17
C ARG A 23 15.75 -15.28 8.61
N TYR A 24 15.16 -14.11 8.86
CA TYR A 24 14.72 -13.67 10.19
C TYR A 24 13.23 -14.00 10.43
N GLY A 25 12.52 -14.53 9.43
CA GLY A 25 11.13 -14.94 9.59
C GLY A 25 10.25 -13.80 10.11
N ALA A 26 9.44 -14.10 11.14
CA ALA A 26 8.50 -13.16 11.76
C ALA A 26 9.16 -11.97 12.49
N TYR A 27 10.46 -12.07 12.78
CA TYR A 27 11.19 -11.07 13.54
C TYR A 27 11.22 -9.70 12.84
N VAL A 28 11.15 -9.68 11.50
CA VAL A 28 11.08 -8.43 10.72
C VAL A 28 9.77 -7.70 10.99
N GLU A 29 8.65 -8.42 10.98
CA GLU A 29 7.33 -7.87 11.29
C GLU A 29 7.25 -7.40 12.74
N GLU A 30 7.78 -8.19 13.69
CA GLU A 30 7.81 -7.85 15.12
C GLU A 30 8.62 -6.58 15.37
N SER A 31 9.86 -6.53 14.88
CA SER A 31 10.75 -5.37 15.04
C SER A 31 10.18 -4.10 14.41
N LEU A 32 9.48 -4.24 13.27
CA LEU A 32 8.81 -3.10 12.63
C LEU A 32 7.66 -2.58 13.50
N VAL A 33 6.80 -3.47 14.01
CA VAL A 33 5.66 -3.06 14.82
C VAL A 33 6.11 -2.45 16.15
N GLU A 34 7.13 -3.02 16.81
CA GLU A 34 7.73 -2.44 18.02
C GLU A 34 8.27 -1.02 17.77
N LEU A 35 8.95 -0.80 16.63
CA LEU A 35 9.44 0.53 16.27
C LEU A 35 8.29 1.51 16.06
N LEU A 36 7.23 1.10 15.35
CA LEU A 36 6.07 1.94 15.11
C LEU A 36 5.30 2.24 16.41
N GLU A 37 5.25 1.30 17.35
CA GLU A 37 4.68 1.51 18.69
C GLU A 37 5.48 2.55 19.46
N TYR A 38 6.80 2.44 19.45
CA TYR A 38 7.70 3.40 20.09
C TYR A 38 7.46 4.84 19.61
N PHE A 39 7.18 5.03 18.31
CA PHE A 39 6.84 6.34 17.73
C PHE A 39 5.34 6.71 17.86
N GLY A 40 4.51 5.88 18.50
CA GLY A 40 3.08 6.14 18.68
C GLY A 40 2.25 6.05 17.40
N LEU A 41 2.73 5.31 16.39
CA LEU A 41 2.16 5.28 15.02
C LEU A 41 1.20 4.11 14.76
N LEU A 42 0.97 3.23 15.75
CA LEU A 42 0.03 2.10 15.59
C LEU A 42 -1.44 2.50 15.76
N ARG A 43 -1.70 3.68 16.31
CA ARG A 43 -3.05 4.20 16.51
C ARG A 43 -3.38 5.19 15.38
N PRO A 44 -4.54 5.05 14.73
CA PRO A 44 -5.00 6.07 13.78
C PRO A 44 -5.18 7.41 14.50
N ALA A 45 -5.03 8.50 13.74
CA ALA A 45 -5.33 9.84 14.22
C ALA A 45 -6.83 10.01 14.49
N LYS A 46 -7.21 11.14 15.11
CA LYS A 46 -8.61 11.42 15.51
C LYS A 46 -9.58 11.41 14.32
N ASP A 47 -9.11 11.74 13.14
CA ASP A 47 -9.86 11.74 11.89
C ASP A 47 -9.88 10.36 11.19
N GLY A 48 -9.33 9.32 11.85
CA GLY A 48 -9.23 7.97 11.31
C GLY A 48 -8.07 7.77 10.34
N SER A 49 -7.30 8.82 10.03
CA SER A 49 -6.15 8.71 9.12
C SER A 49 -4.99 7.96 9.79
N SER A 50 -4.30 7.13 9.01
CA SER A 50 -3.06 6.50 9.46
C SER A 50 -1.87 7.14 8.76
N ARG A 51 -0.86 7.52 9.54
CA ARG A 51 0.44 7.96 9.01
C ARG A 51 1.23 6.84 8.38
N VAL A 52 0.91 5.58 8.68
CA VAL A 52 1.67 4.42 8.23
C VAL A 52 0.74 3.42 7.56
N ARG A 53 1.20 2.85 6.45
CA ARG A 53 0.60 1.69 5.81
C ARG A 53 1.65 0.61 5.67
N LEU A 54 1.29 -0.62 6.02
CA LEU A 54 2.18 -1.77 5.96
C LEU A 54 1.90 -2.55 4.68
N MET A 55 2.92 -2.85 3.90
CA MET A 55 2.75 -3.56 2.63
C MET A 55 3.66 -4.76 2.50
N SER A 56 3.20 -5.78 1.78
CA SER A 56 3.99 -6.98 1.50
C SER A 56 3.36 -7.77 0.35
N PHE A 57 4.18 -8.52 -0.37
CA PHE A 57 3.70 -9.59 -1.27
C PHE A 57 3.29 -10.85 -0.49
N SER A 58 3.65 -10.96 0.79
CA SER A 58 3.35 -12.12 1.65
C SER A 58 2.08 -11.90 2.45
N SER A 59 1.01 -12.61 2.11
CA SER A 59 -0.24 -12.58 2.91
C SER A 59 -0.04 -13.06 4.35
N LEU A 60 0.91 -13.97 4.58
CA LEU A 60 1.26 -14.42 5.93
C LEU A 60 1.89 -13.29 6.76
N ALA A 61 2.76 -12.48 6.15
CA ALA A 61 3.37 -11.33 6.80
C ALA A 61 2.31 -10.28 7.15
N LEU A 62 1.41 -9.98 6.20
CA LEU A 62 0.29 -9.07 6.45
C LEU A 62 -0.60 -9.56 7.59
N ARG A 63 -0.93 -10.86 7.63
CA ARG A 63 -1.71 -11.43 8.73
C ARG A 63 -1.02 -11.27 10.09
N ARG A 64 0.31 -11.46 10.16
CA ARG A 64 1.09 -11.27 11.39
C ARG A 64 1.09 -9.81 11.81
N MET A 65 1.39 -8.89 10.89
CA MET A 65 1.39 -7.45 11.17
C MET A 65 0.00 -6.97 11.58
N HIS A 66 -1.07 -7.39 10.89
CA HIS A 66 -2.45 -7.04 11.26
C HIS A 66 -2.83 -7.55 12.66
N LYS A 67 -2.35 -8.74 13.06
CA LYS A 67 -2.58 -9.25 14.42
C LYS A 67 -1.93 -8.37 15.50
N MET A 68 -0.74 -7.83 15.23
CA MET A 68 0.00 -6.99 16.18
C MET A 68 -0.43 -5.52 16.13
N ALA A 69 -0.86 -5.04 14.96
CA ALA A 69 -1.21 -3.65 14.68
C ALA A 69 -2.55 -3.53 13.93
N PRO A 70 -3.69 -3.94 14.53
CA PRO A 70 -4.98 -4.03 13.83
C PRO A 70 -5.54 -2.68 13.36
N GLY A 71 -5.08 -1.56 13.92
CA GLY A 71 -5.47 -0.21 13.49
C GLY A 71 -4.62 0.36 12.35
N THR A 72 -3.60 -0.38 11.88
CA THR A 72 -2.70 0.07 10.81
C THR A 72 -3.12 -0.55 9.48
N PRO A 73 -3.44 0.26 8.44
CA PRO A 73 -3.85 -0.26 7.14
C PRO A 73 -2.79 -1.16 6.51
N THR A 74 -3.24 -2.26 5.88
CA THR A 74 -2.35 -3.16 5.16
C THR A 74 -2.62 -3.24 3.66
N VAL A 75 -1.54 -3.41 2.89
CA VAL A 75 -1.56 -3.47 1.43
C VAL A 75 -0.98 -4.80 0.95
N LEU A 76 -1.81 -5.58 0.24
CA LEU A 76 -1.33 -6.78 -0.45
C LEU A 76 -0.77 -6.42 -1.82
N LEU A 77 0.54 -6.59 -1.99
CA LEU A 77 1.23 -6.34 -3.24
C LEU A 77 1.08 -7.51 -4.20
N MET A 78 0.73 -7.22 -5.45
CA MET A 78 0.42 -8.20 -6.48
C MET A 78 0.96 -7.74 -7.84
N GLY A 79 1.96 -8.44 -8.37
CA GLY A 79 2.51 -8.14 -9.71
C GLY A 79 1.59 -8.55 -10.87
N ASN A 80 0.68 -9.48 -10.62
CA ASN A 80 -0.33 -9.91 -11.58
C ASN A 80 -1.60 -10.35 -10.84
N LEU A 81 -2.74 -10.28 -11.51
CA LEU A 81 -4.03 -10.68 -10.94
C LEU A 81 -4.41 -12.09 -11.39
N HIS A 82 -4.20 -13.07 -10.51
CA HIS A 82 -4.75 -14.41 -10.68
C HIS A 82 -6.27 -14.36 -10.83
N LEU A 83 -6.86 -15.32 -11.55
CA LEU A 83 -8.28 -15.34 -11.91
C LEU A 83 -9.22 -15.10 -10.71
N TRP A 84 -8.98 -15.75 -9.57
CA TRP A 84 -9.81 -15.57 -8.37
C TRP A 84 -9.74 -14.15 -7.78
N ARG A 85 -8.60 -13.46 -7.93
CA ARG A 85 -8.41 -12.08 -7.45
C ARG A 85 -9.07 -11.05 -8.34
N LYS A 86 -9.36 -11.36 -9.62
CA LYS A 86 -10.07 -10.44 -10.53
C LYS A 86 -11.47 -10.06 -10.01
N SER A 87 -12.05 -10.90 -9.15
CA SER A 87 -13.29 -10.59 -8.43
C SER A 87 -13.14 -9.51 -7.35
N GLY A 88 -11.94 -8.96 -7.11
CA GLY A 88 -11.66 -8.03 -6.01
C GLY A 88 -11.54 -8.72 -4.65
N TRP A 89 -11.44 -10.05 -4.59
CA TRP A 89 -11.25 -10.76 -3.33
C TRP A 89 -9.86 -10.48 -2.72
N LEU A 90 -9.85 -10.06 -1.46
CA LEU A 90 -8.67 -9.92 -0.61
C LEU A 90 -8.87 -10.70 0.71
N PRO A 91 -7.79 -11.16 1.36
CA PRO A 91 -7.87 -11.65 2.73
C PRO A 91 -8.45 -10.59 3.67
N ARG A 92 -9.12 -11.02 4.75
CA ARG A 92 -9.78 -10.13 5.71
C ARG A 92 -8.83 -9.10 6.31
N GLU A 93 -7.57 -9.46 6.48
CA GLU A 93 -6.54 -8.62 7.09
C GLU A 93 -6.03 -7.52 6.15
N VAL A 94 -6.49 -7.49 4.90
CA VAL A 94 -6.02 -6.60 3.83
C VAL A 94 -7.07 -5.55 3.50
N ASP A 95 -6.68 -4.29 3.66
CA ASP A 95 -7.54 -3.13 3.38
C ASP A 95 -7.38 -2.65 1.94
N ILE A 96 -6.17 -2.80 1.37
CA ILE A 96 -5.76 -2.18 0.12
C ILE A 96 -5.16 -3.21 -0.84
N ALA A 97 -5.60 -3.20 -2.10
CA ALA A 97 -4.96 -3.91 -3.19
C ALA A 97 -3.81 -3.08 -3.77
N GLY A 98 -2.57 -3.57 -3.70
CA GLY A 98 -1.41 -2.93 -4.31
C GLY A 98 -0.99 -3.63 -5.61
N ILE A 99 -1.50 -3.20 -6.77
CA ILE A 99 -1.27 -3.91 -8.04
C ILE A 99 -0.20 -3.23 -8.91
N SER A 100 0.41 -4.00 -9.81
CA SER A 100 1.30 -3.40 -10.80
C SER A 100 0.55 -2.62 -11.89
N ILE A 101 1.20 -1.67 -12.54
CA ILE A 101 0.65 -0.93 -13.68
C ILE A 101 0.36 -1.87 -14.86
N GLU A 102 1.16 -2.91 -15.05
CA GLU A 102 0.89 -3.95 -16.06
C GLU A 102 -0.39 -4.74 -15.74
N ALA A 103 -0.65 -5.01 -14.46
CA ALA A 103 -1.89 -5.65 -14.03
C ALA A 103 -3.09 -4.73 -14.26
N LEU A 104 -2.97 -3.42 -13.97
CA LEU A 104 -4.02 -2.45 -14.23
C LEU A 104 -4.32 -2.34 -15.73
N ARG A 105 -3.29 -2.21 -16.59
CA ARG A 105 -3.48 -2.15 -18.06
C ARG A 105 -4.20 -3.38 -18.61
N LYS A 106 -3.93 -4.57 -18.06
CA LYS A 106 -4.62 -5.81 -18.46
C LYS A 106 -6.06 -5.87 -17.94
N HIS A 107 -6.33 -5.25 -16.80
CA HIS A 107 -7.60 -5.35 -16.08
C HIS A 107 -8.04 -4.00 -15.50
N PRO A 108 -8.34 -2.99 -16.34
CA PRO A 108 -8.66 -1.64 -15.86
C PRO A 108 -9.93 -1.61 -14.98
N GLY A 109 -10.89 -2.50 -15.24
CA GLY A 109 -12.10 -2.64 -14.41
C GLY A 109 -11.86 -3.20 -13.00
N TYR A 110 -10.63 -3.63 -12.66
CA TYR A 110 -10.31 -4.15 -11.33
C TYR A 110 -10.49 -3.10 -10.22
N VAL A 111 -10.26 -1.83 -10.53
CA VAL A 111 -10.41 -0.73 -9.56
C VAL A 111 -11.86 -0.65 -9.07
N ALA A 112 -12.80 -0.55 -10.02
CA ALA A 112 -14.24 -0.53 -9.71
C ALA A 112 -14.71 -1.77 -8.92
N VAL A 113 -14.21 -2.97 -9.29
CA VAL A 113 -14.55 -4.21 -8.58
C VAL A 113 -14.00 -4.23 -7.16
N SER A 114 -12.81 -3.67 -6.93
CA SER A 114 -12.20 -3.58 -5.60
C SER A 114 -12.92 -2.56 -4.73
N HIS A 115 -13.23 -1.39 -5.28
CA HIS A 115 -14.02 -0.35 -4.61
C HIS A 115 -15.42 -0.84 -4.21
N ALA A 116 -16.08 -1.63 -5.07
CA ALA A 116 -17.38 -2.22 -4.74
C ALA A 116 -17.36 -3.17 -3.52
N LYS A 117 -16.16 -3.61 -3.10
CA LYS A 117 -15.93 -4.43 -1.90
C LYS A 117 -15.39 -3.61 -0.71
N GLY A 118 -15.26 -2.30 -0.87
CA GLY A 118 -14.74 -1.39 0.16
C GLY A 118 -13.21 -1.38 0.25
N HIS A 119 -12.49 -1.93 -0.74
CA HIS A 119 -11.03 -1.91 -0.76
C HIS A 119 -10.52 -0.72 -1.56
N GLN A 120 -9.45 -0.09 -1.10
CA GLN A 120 -8.68 0.86 -1.91
C GLN A 120 -7.76 0.13 -2.89
N VAL A 121 -7.32 0.81 -3.94
CA VAL A 121 -6.36 0.32 -4.92
C VAL A 121 -5.19 1.29 -5.05
N HIS A 122 -3.99 0.79 -4.77
CA HIS A 122 -2.73 1.49 -5.01
C HIS A 122 -2.01 0.85 -6.20
N VAL A 123 -1.38 1.65 -7.05
CA VAL A 123 -0.73 1.15 -8.28
C VAL A 123 0.75 1.52 -8.31
N TRP A 124 1.59 0.53 -8.59
CA TRP A 124 3.05 0.66 -8.72
C TRP A 124 3.54 0.03 -10.04
N THR A 125 4.67 0.36 -10.63
CA THR A 125 5.37 1.63 -10.52
C THR A 125 4.99 2.46 -11.73
N VAL A 126 4.32 3.58 -11.52
CA VAL A 126 3.72 4.41 -12.57
C VAL A 126 4.72 5.48 -12.98
N ASP A 127 5.44 5.26 -14.07
CA ASP A 127 6.56 6.13 -14.49
C ASP A 127 6.34 6.81 -15.85
N GLN A 128 5.14 6.68 -16.43
CA GLN A 128 4.76 7.25 -17.72
C GLN A 128 3.50 8.11 -17.60
N PRO A 129 3.42 9.28 -18.28
CA PRO A 129 2.23 10.14 -18.25
C PRO A 129 0.93 9.43 -18.65
N ALA A 130 0.99 8.55 -19.67
CA ALA A 130 -0.18 7.77 -20.11
C ALA A 130 -0.70 6.82 -19.02
N ASP A 131 0.18 6.30 -18.16
CA ASP A 131 -0.23 5.46 -17.03
C ASP A 131 -0.81 6.26 -15.89
N VAL A 132 -0.32 7.48 -15.66
CA VAL A 132 -0.94 8.41 -14.71
C VAL A 132 -2.38 8.71 -15.15
N ALA A 133 -2.58 9.00 -16.44
CA ALA A 133 -3.92 9.21 -16.99
C ALA A 133 -4.83 7.99 -16.81
N LEU A 134 -4.32 6.77 -17.07
CA LEU A 134 -5.07 5.53 -16.82
C LEU A 134 -5.44 5.37 -15.33
N CYS A 135 -4.52 5.66 -14.42
CA CYS A 135 -4.79 5.61 -12.98
C CYS A 135 -5.90 6.59 -12.59
N VAL A 136 -5.90 7.82 -13.14
CA VAL A 136 -6.95 8.81 -12.90
C VAL A 136 -8.30 8.35 -13.47
N GLU A 137 -8.32 7.90 -14.73
CA GLU A 137 -9.53 7.44 -15.42
C GLU A 137 -10.20 6.26 -14.69
N THR A 138 -9.39 5.34 -14.17
CA THR A 138 -9.88 4.15 -13.45
C THR A 138 -10.20 4.40 -11.98
N GLY A 139 -9.84 5.57 -11.43
CA GLY A 139 -10.12 5.93 -10.04
C GLY A 139 -9.14 5.35 -9.02
N VAL A 140 -7.88 5.12 -9.38
CA VAL A 140 -6.85 4.63 -8.45
C VAL A 140 -6.67 5.57 -7.26
N ASP A 141 -6.60 5.01 -6.03
CA ASP A 141 -6.53 5.77 -4.78
C ASP A 141 -5.11 6.30 -4.47
N ALA A 142 -4.06 5.60 -4.92
CA ALA A 142 -2.70 6.10 -4.82
C ALA A 142 -1.78 5.60 -5.94
N ILE A 143 -0.91 6.49 -6.40
CA ILE A 143 0.14 6.21 -7.37
C ILE A 143 1.50 6.10 -6.65
N ILE A 144 2.21 4.99 -6.89
CA ILE A 144 3.59 4.79 -6.46
C ILE A 144 4.49 4.92 -7.70
N SER A 145 5.44 5.85 -7.67
CA SER A 145 6.24 6.24 -8.84
C SER A 145 7.69 6.52 -8.47
N ASN A 146 8.61 6.24 -9.38
CA ASN A 146 9.99 6.70 -9.31
C ASN A 146 10.13 8.17 -9.75
N LYS A 147 9.09 8.74 -10.38
CA LYS A 147 9.06 10.11 -10.92
C LYS A 147 7.92 10.93 -10.31
N PRO A 148 7.91 11.15 -8.98
CA PRO A 148 6.80 11.84 -8.32
C PRO A 148 6.59 13.28 -8.83
N ALA A 149 7.64 13.99 -9.24
CA ALA A 149 7.52 15.31 -9.83
C ALA A 149 6.70 15.29 -11.14
N MET A 150 6.98 14.33 -12.04
CA MET A 150 6.22 14.15 -13.28
C MET A 150 4.76 13.81 -12.99
N VAL A 151 4.51 12.91 -12.03
CA VAL A 151 3.14 12.57 -11.63
C VAL A 151 2.38 13.81 -11.16
N ARG A 152 2.98 14.66 -10.33
CA ARG A 152 2.35 15.89 -9.84
C ARG A 152 2.06 16.89 -10.96
N GLU A 153 2.97 17.02 -11.93
CA GLU A 153 2.80 17.87 -13.11
C GLU A 153 1.61 17.41 -13.96
N VAL A 154 1.56 16.10 -14.29
CA VAL A 154 0.46 15.52 -15.07
C VAL A 154 -0.89 15.67 -14.35
N LEU A 155 -0.90 15.57 -13.01
CA LEU A 155 -2.10 15.77 -12.19
C LEU A 155 -2.47 17.24 -11.96
N GLY A 156 -1.61 18.20 -12.34
CA GLY A 156 -1.85 19.63 -12.09
C GLY A 156 -1.79 20.03 -10.61
N ILE A 157 -1.04 19.29 -9.78
CA ILE A 157 -0.89 19.52 -8.33
C ILE A 157 0.57 19.85 -7.93
N ALA A 158 1.34 20.35 -8.89
CA ALA A 158 2.72 20.77 -8.71
C ALA A 158 2.82 22.02 -7.82
#